data_AF-A0A418SIG6-F1
#
_entry.id   AF-A0A418SIG6-F1
#
_cell.length_a   1.000
_cell.length_b   1.000
_cell.length_c   1.000
_cell.angle_alpha   90.00
_cell.angle_beta   90.00
_cell.angle_gamma   90.00
#
_symmetry.space_group_name_H-M   'P 1'
#
loop_
_entity.id
_entity.type
_entity.pdbx_description
1 polymer ?
#
loop_
_entity_poly.entity_id
_entity_poly.type
_entity_poly.pdbx_seq_one_letter_code
_entity_poly.pdbx_strand_id
1 'polypeptide(L)' 'MDTYSIFREFADSWMLLSLFMFFIGVFLWVMRPGSRQTYRETAGIPFRNESRPAAPDPEKPAAPDAALTEKDA' A
#
# COMPACT_ATOMS: atom_id res chain seq x y z
N MET A 1 -50.96 -14.74 21.65
CA MET A 1 -49.49 -14.70 21.51
C MET A 1 -48.98 -13.80 22.62
N ASP A 2 -48.57 -14.41 23.73
CA ASP A 2 -48.20 -13.70 24.95
C ASP A 2 -46.85 -12.98 24.79
N THR A 3 -46.74 -11.77 25.36
CA THR A 3 -45.57 -10.87 25.29
C THR A 3 -44.24 -11.56 25.65
N TYR A 4 -44.31 -12.59 26.50
CA TYR A 4 -43.16 -13.40 26.90
C TYR A 4 -42.50 -14.15 25.73
N SER A 5 -43.29 -14.60 24.74
CA SER A 5 -42.75 -15.31 23.57
C SER A 5 -41.90 -14.38 22.70
N ILE A 6 -42.36 -13.14 22.51
CA ILE A 6 -41.63 -12.13 21.71
C ILE A 6 -40.30 -11.77 22.37
N PHE A 7 -40.30 -11.56 23.70
CA PHE A 7 -39.07 -11.24 24.44
C PHE A 7 -38.06 -12.39 24.42
N ARG A 8 -38.56 -13.64 24.52
CA ARG A 8 -37.71 -14.84 24.51
C ARG A 8 -37.05 -15.09 23.17
N GLU A 9 -37.78 -14.95 22.06
CA GLU A 9 -37.21 -15.10 20.71
C GLU A 9 -36.13 -14.05 20.41
N PHE A 10 -36.30 -12.82 20.90
CA PHE A 10 -35.28 -11.77 20.78
C PHE A 10 -34.04 -12.09 21.62
N ALA A 11 -34.22 -12.58 22.86
CA ALA A 11 -33.13 -12.96 23.74
C ALA A 11 -32.30 -14.13 23.18
N ASP A 12 -32.95 -15.13 22.57
CA ASP A 12 -32.26 -16.28 21.99
C ASP A 12 -31.43 -15.91 20.74
N SER A 13 -31.81 -14.84 20.04
CA SER A 13 -31.16 -14.41 18.79
C SER A 13 -29.87 -13.59 19.01
N TRP A 14 -29.53 -13.26 20.26
CA TRP A 14 -28.46 -12.31 20.58
C TRP A 14 -27.06 -12.78 20.17
N MET A 15 -26.78 -14.08 20.33
CA MET A 15 -25.49 -14.66 19.92
C MET A 15 -25.31 -14.62 18.41
N LEU A 16 -26.37 -14.92 17.66
CA LEU A 16 -26.37 -14.87 16.19
C LEU A 16 -26.17 -13.44 15.69
N LEU A 17 -26.84 -12.47 16.32
CA LEU A 17 -26.68 -11.04 16.05
C LEU A 17 -25.25 -10.57 16.32
N SER A 18 -24.65 -11.02 17.43
CA SER A 18 -23.29 -10.66 17.82
C SER A 18 -22.26 -11.12 16.80
N LEU A 19 -22.38 -12.36 16.30
CA LEU A 19 -21.51 -12.89 15.25
C LEU A 19 -21.67 -12.12 13.93
N PHE A 20 -22.90 -11.77 13.58
CA PHE A 20 -23.20 -10.99 12.39
C PHE A 20 -22.61 -9.57 12.46
N MET A 21 -22.76 -8.88 13.59
CA MET A 21 -22.12 -7.58 13.84
C MET A 21 -20.60 -7.67 13.81
N PHE A 22 -20.02 -8.70 14.42
CA PHE A 22 -18.58 -8.95 14.38
C PHE A 22 -18.09 -9.12 12.93
N PHE A 23 -18.80 -9.91 12.12
CA PHE A 23 -18.48 -10.11 10.71
C PHE A 23 -18.46 -8.79 9.93
N ILE A 24 -19.50 -7.95 10.09
CA ILE A 24 -19.53 -6.62 9.48
C ILE A 24 -18.37 -5.76 9.99
N GLY A 25 -18.05 -5.82 11.29
CA GLY A 25 -16.92 -5.12 11.88
C GLY A 25 -15.59 -5.48 11.21
N VAL A 26 -15.34 -6.77 10.97
CA VAL A 26 -14.15 -7.24 10.23
C VAL A 26 -14.17 -6.75 8.79
N PHE A 27 -15.31 -6.80 8.12
CA PHE A 27 -15.45 -6.33 6.74
C PHE A 27 -15.09 -4.84 6.62
N LEU A 28 -15.64 -4.00 7.50
CA LEU A 28 -15.33 -2.57 7.57
C LEU A 28 -13.87 -2.31 7.96
N TRP A 29 -13.29 -3.15 8.83
CA TRP A 29 -11.88 -3.06 9.22
C TRP A 29 -10.93 -3.38 8.06
N VAL A 30 -11.25 -4.38 7.24
CA VAL A 30 -10.48 -4.71 6.03
C VAL A 30 -10.60 -3.59 4.98
N MET A 31 -11.78 -2.98 4.86
CA MET A 31 -11.97 -1.79 4.01
C MET A 31 -11.20 -0.56 4.50
N ARG A 32 -10.67 -0.55 5.73
CA ARG A 32 -9.88 0.58 6.25
C ARG A 32 -8.60 0.74 5.42
N PRO A 33 -8.41 1.86 4.71
CA PRO A 33 -7.32 2.04 3.74
C PRO A 33 -6.00 2.41 4.44
N GLY A 34 -5.59 1.67 5.47
CA GLY A 34 -4.37 1.95 6.24
C GLY A 34 -3.07 1.72 5.45
N SER A 35 -3.12 0.92 4.38
CA SER A 35 -1.91 0.51 3.63
C SER A 35 -1.65 1.35 2.37
N ARG A 36 -2.59 2.22 1.95
CA ARG A 36 -2.42 3.01 0.70
C ARG A 36 -1.33 4.07 0.78
N GLN A 37 -0.83 4.41 1.97
CA GLN A 37 0.20 5.44 2.14
C GLN A 37 1.60 4.91 1.81
N THR A 38 1.96 3.70 2.26
CA THR A 38 3.30 3.12 2.04
C THR A 38 3.55 2.73 0.58
N TYR A 39 2.52 2.29 -0.16
CA TYR A 39 2.68 1.96 -1.59
C TYR A 39 2.93 3.18 -2.49
N ARG A 40 2.55 4.40 -2.10
CA ARG A 40 2.89 5.63 -2.85
C ARG A 40 4.36 6.00 -2.70
N GLU A 41 4.99 5.69 -1.57
CA GLU A 41 6.39 6.04 -1.31
C GLU A 41 7.35 5.11 -2.06
N THR A 42 7.06 3.80 -2.12
CA THR A 42 7.89 2.81 -2.82
C THR A 42 7.77 2.89 -4.34
N ALA A 43 6.58 3.22 -4.88
CA ALA A 43 6.37 3.33 -6.33
C ALA A 43 7.19 4.47 -6.97
N GLY A 44 7.62 5.47 -6.19
CA GLY A 44 8.48 6.56 -6.67
C GLY A 44 9.97 6.23 -6.71
N ILE A 45 10.41 5.05 -6.23
CA ILE A 45 11.84 4.70 -6.15
C ILE A 45 12.45 4.42 -7.54
N PRO A 46 11.83 3.61 -8.43
CA PRO A 46 12.39 3.37 -9.77
C PRO A 46 12.25 4.61 -10.68
N PHE A 47 11.23 5.41 -10.42
CA PHE A 47 10.78 6.55 -11.22
C PHE A 47 11.31 7.92 -10.73
N ARG A 48 12.16 7.94 -9.70
CA ARG A 48 12.79 9.17 -9.19
C ARG A 48 13.84 9.76 -10.13
N ASN A 49 14.33 8.99 -11.09
CA ASN A 49 15.47 9.34 -11.93
C ASN A 49 15.11 9.64 -13.40
N GLU A 50 13.84 9.58 -13.77
CA GLU A 50 13.39 9.77 -15.17
C GLU A 50 13.11 11.24 -15.51
N SER A 51 12.83 12.10 -14.53
CA SER A 51 12.55 13.53 -14.75
C SER A 51 13.73 14.48 -14.47
N ARG A 52 14.87 13.95 -14.00
CA ARG A 52 16.11 14.73 -13.90
C ARG A 52 17.30 13.77 -13.99
N PRO A 53 18.19 13.90 -15.00
CA PRO A 53 19.44 13.17 -15.01
C PRO A 53 20.15 13.43 -13.68
N ALA A 54 20.75 12.39 -13.08
CA ALA A 54 21.63 12.57 -11.95
C ALA A 54 22.65 13.65 -12.34
N ALA A 55 22.67 14.77 -11.61
CA ALA A 55 23.70 15.77 -11.81
C ALA A 55 25.05 15.04 -11.68
N PRO A 56 26.00 15.28 -12.60
CA PRO A 56 27.29 14.62 -12.56
C PRO A 56 27.90 14.91 -11.20
N ASP A 57 28.14 13.83 -10.46
CA ASP A 57 28.83 13.87 -9.18
C ASP A 57 30.18 14.56 -9.42
N PRO A 58 30.44 15.75 -8.84
CA PRO A 58 31.68 16.49 -9.09
C PRO A 58 32.93 15.73 -8.60
N GLU A 59 32.73 14.59 -7.92
CA GLU A 59 33.77 13.79 -7.31
C GLU A 59 34.15 12.54 -8.13
N LYS A 60 33.45 12.20 -9.23
CA LYS A 60 33.87 11.08 -10.09
C LYS A 60 34.75 11.61 -11.24
N PRO A 61 36.07 11.37 -11.23
CA PRO A 61 36.94 11.84 -12.30
C PRO A 61 36.50 11.20 -13.60
N ALA A 62 36.28 12.03 -14.63
CA ALA A 62 35.94 11.57 -15.97
C ALA A 62 36.98 10.52 -16.42
N ALA A 63 36.50 9.32 -16.76
CA ALA A 63 37.33 8.23 -17.23
C ALA A 63 38.10 8.68 -18.50
N PRO A 64 39.42 8.53 -18.53
CA PRO A 64 40.26 8.98 -19.64
C PRO A 64 40.46 7.86 -20.67
N ASP A 65 39.39 7.43 -21.34
CA ASP A 65 39.44 6.29 -22.28
C ASP A 65 38.84 6.56 -23.67
N ALA A 66 38.33 7.76 -23.94
CA ALA A 66 37.80 8.12 -25.26
C ALA A 66 38.85 8.69 -26.26
N ALA A 67 40.14 8.74 -25.91
CA ALA A 67 41.15 9.48 -26.69
C ALA A 67 42.18 8.62 -27.45
N LEU A 68 42.00 7.29 -27.57
CA LEU A 68 43.06 6.41 -28.08
C LEU A 68 42.78 5.56 -29.33
N THR A 69 41.70 5.74 -30.09
CA THR A 69 41.49 4.91 -31.31
C THR A 69 40.93 5.63 -32.53
N GLU A 70 41.29 6.91 -32.77
CA GLU A 70 40.97 7.60 -34.03
C GLU A 70 42.21 8.18 -34.74
N LYS A 71 43.42 7.72 -34.41
CA LYS A 71 44.67 8.24 -35.00
C LYS A 71 45.56 7.19 -35.66
N ASP A 72 44.96 6.15 -36.24
CA ASP A 72 45.66 5.15 -37.07
C ASP A 72 44.85 4.86 -38.36
N ALA A 73 44.49 5.92 -39.08
CA ALA A 73 43.98 5.87 -40.46
C ALA A 73 44.97 6.56 -41.40
#